data_AF-A0AA41UZ17-F1
#
_entry.id   AF-A0AA41UZ17-F1
#
_cell.length_a   1.000
_cell.length_b   1.000
_cell.length_c   1.000
_cell.angle_alpha   90.00
_cell.angle_beta   90.00
_cell.angle_gamma   90.00
#
_symmetry.space_group_name_H-M   'P 1'
#
loop_
_entity.id
_entity.type
_entity.pdbx_description
1 polymer ?
#
loop_
_entity_poly.entity_id
_entity_poly.type
_entity_poly.pdbx_seq_one_letter_code
_entity_poly.pdbx_strand_id
1 'polypeptide(L)'
;VQAHYSFGPLCAYLSVNYLDRFLSAYQLPRGKAWMMQLLAVACLSLAAKVEETDVPLCLDLQVCESKYVFEAKTIQRMELLVLTTLKWRMQPTTPFSLIDYFLWKINYDQPPPKSSITRSIELISNTNKGIDFLEFRPSEIAAAVAMSALRETQTAFDIDKGVSCFIQHVKK
;
A
#
# COMPACT_ATOMS: atom_id res chain seq x y z
N VAL A 1 -3.26 11.65 -8.02
CA VAL A 1 -2.60 12.03 -6.75
C VAL A 1 -1.12 11.69 -6.74
N GLN A 2 -0.70 10.41 -6.83
CA GLN A 2 0.72 10.03 -6.79
C GLN A 2 1.57 10.78 -7.83
N ALA A 3 1.11 10.83 -9.09
CA ALA A 3 1.80 11.57 -10.16
C ALA A 3 1.70 13.10 -10.05
N HIS A 4 0.78 13.64 -9.25
CA HIS A 4 0.56 15.09 -9.11
C HIS A 4 1.44 15.69 -8.00
N TYR A 5 1.61 14.96 -6.90
CA TYR A 5 2.41 15.39 -5.74
C TYR A 5 3.75 14.66 -5.61
N SER A 6 4.08 13.77 -6.55
CA SER A 6 5.28 12.92 -6.50
C SER A 6 5.39 12.06 -5.25
N PHE A 7 4.24 11.69 -4.64
CA PHE A 7 4.22 10.81 -3.47
C PHE A 7 4.81 9.43 -3.78
N GLY A 8 5.44 8.84 -2.77
CA GLY A 8 5.94 7.49 -2.83
C GLY A 8 4.83 6.46 -3.04
N PRO A 9 5.15 5.28 -3.62
CA PRO A 9 4.19 4.20 -3.81
C PRO A 9 3.62 3.69 -2.47
N LEU A 10 4.41 3.77 -1.39
CA LEU A 10 3.97 3.36 -0.05
C LEU A 10 2.88 4.29 0.51
N CYS A 11 2.95 5.60 0.27
CA CYS A 11 1.88 6.53 0.68
C CYS A 11 0.54 6.18 0.01
N ALA A 12 0.55 5.90 -1.30
CA ALA A 12 -0.66 5.46 -2.01
C ALA A 12 -1.20 4.12 -1.45
N TYR A 13 -0.32 3.19 -1.11
CA TYR A 13 -0.69 1.92 -0.49
C TYR A 13 -1.32 2.10 0.89
N LEU A 14 -0.70 2.90 1.75
CA LEU A 14 -1.21 3.20 3.09
C LEU A 14 -2.58 3.89 3.03
N SER A 15 -2.77 4.82 2.09
CA SER A 15 -4.06 5.49 1.89
C SER A 15 -5.19 4.49 1.61
N VAL A 16 -4.96 3.52 0.72
CA VAL A 16 -5.95 2.47 0.40
C VAL A 16 -6.13 1.54 1.61
N ASN A 17 -5.03 1.12 2.26
CA ASN A 17 -5.09 0.28 3.46
C ASN A 17 -5.95 0.91 4.59
N TYR A 18 -5.79 2.21 4.83
CA TYR A 18 -6.60 2.93 5.82
C TYR A 18 -8.06 2.96 5.44
N LEU A 19 -8.36 3.19 4.15
CA LEU A 19 -9.73 3.25 3.64
C LEU A 19 -10.43 1.90 3.80
N ASP A 20 -9.79 0.80 3.38
CA ASP A 20 -10.36 -0.55 3.47
C ASP A 20 -10.58 -0.99 4.92
N ARG A 21 -9.61 -0.75 5.79
CA ARG A 21 -9.73 -1.06 7.23
C ARG A 21 -10.80 -0.22 7.90
N PHE A 22 -10.93 1.04 7.52
CA PHE A 22 -11.99 1.91 8.03
C PHE A 22 -13.36 1.39 7.64
N LEU A 23 -13.57 1.09 6.35
CA LEU A 23 -14.85 0.57 5.84
C LEU A 23 -15.21 -0.80 6.39
N SER A 24 -14.20 -1.61 6.75
CA SER A 24 -14.41 -2.89 7.42
C SER A 24 -14.92 -2.75 8.86
N ALA A 25 -14.58 -1.65 9.54
CA ALA A 25 -14.94 -1.39 10.93
C ALA A 25 -16.10 -0.40 11.10
N TYR A 26 -16.36 0.44 10.10
CA TYR A 26 -17.31 1.54 10.17
C TYR A 26 -18.25 1.54 8.96
N GLN A 27 -19.55 1.43 9.23
CA GLN A 27 -20.56 1.47 8.18
C GLN A 27 -20.96 2.92 7.87
N LEU A 28 -20.56 3.40 6.70
CA LEU A 28 -20.95 4.72 6.22
C LEU A 28 -22.46 4.78 5.92
N PRO A 29 -23.16 5.86 6.27
CA PRO A 29 -24.56 6.05 5.89
C PRO A 29 -24.75 5.95 4.37
N ARG A 30 -25.71 5.12 3.94
CA ARG A 30 -26.02 4.89 2.52
C ARG A 30 -26.51 6.19 1.86
N GLY A 31 -26.19 6.36 0.57
CA GLY A 31 -26.69 7.47 -0.25
C GLY A 31 -25.92 8.79 -0.14
N LYS A 32 -24.81 8.84 0.62
CA LYS A 32 -23.98 10.06 0.76
C LYS A 32 -22.60 9.87 0.15
N ALA A 33 -22.53 9.94 -1.18
CA ALA A 33 -21.28 9.77 -1.95
C ALA A 33 -20.15 10.73 -1.51
N TRP A 34 -20.49 11.92 -1.02
CA TRP A 34 -19.52 12.88 -0.48
C TRP A 34 -18.71 12.32 0.70
N MET A 35 -19.27 11.41 1.51
CA MET A 35 -18.54 10.84 2.65
C MET A 35 -17.42 9.90 2.20
N MET A 36 -17.63 9.16 1.09
CA MET A 36 -16.58 8.33 0.51
C MET A 36 -15.42 9.19 0.02
N GLN A 37 -15.72 10.32 -0.63
CA GLN A 37 -14.68 11.25 -1.08
C GLN A 37 -13.95 11.89 0.11
N LEU A 38 -14.69 12.33 1.14
CA LEU A 38 -14.09 12.88 2.37
C LEU A 38 -13.21 11.86 3.08
N LEU A 39 -13.65 10.60 3.16
CA LEU A 39 -12.86 9.49 3.71
C LEU A 39 -11.57 9.29 2.92
N ALA A 40 -11.66 9.21 1.59
CA ALA A 40 -10.50 9.02 0.73
C ALA A 40 -9.48 10.15 0.88
N VAL A 41 -9.92 11.41 0.91
CA VAL A 41 -9.06 12.58 1.14
C VAL A 41 -8.40 12.51 2.52
N ALA A 42 -9.16 12.14 3.56
CA ALA A 42 -8.62 12.00 4.91
C ALA A 42 -7.59 10.86 5.02
N CYS A 43 -7.86 9.70 4.42
CA CYS A 43 -6.92 8.57 4.37
C CYS A 43 -5.63 8.94 3.64
N LEU A 44 -5.74 9.64 2.52
CA LEU A 44 -4.58 10.14 1.77
C LEU A 44 -3.77 11.15 2.58
N SER A 45 -4.45 12.11 3.23
CA SER A 45 -3.81 13.11 4.07
C SER A 45 -3.07 12.47 5.24
N LEU A 46 -3.66 11.46 5.89
CA LEU A 46 -3.00 10.68 6.93
C LEU A 46 -1.82 9.89 6.40
N ALA A 47 -1.93 9.27 5.22
CA ALA A 47 -0.83 8.53 4.61
C ALA A 47 0.35 9.44 4.27
N ALA A 48 0.08 10.60 3.69
CA ALA A 48 1.08 11.61 3.41
C ALA A 48 1.78 12.07 4.70
N LYS A 49 1.04 12.34 5.77
CA LYS A 49 1.61 12.71 7.10
C LYS A 49 2.46 11.63 7.75
N VAL A 50 2.26 10.36 7.40
CA VAL A 50 3.00 9.24 7.97
C VAL A 50 4.25 8.93 7.15
N GLU A 51 4.18 9.05 5.83
CA GLU A 51 5.21 8.52 4.91
C GLU A 51 6.02 9.60 4.20
N GLU A 52 5.44 10.77 3.91
CA GLU A 52 6.09 11.78 3.07
C GLU A 52 6.85 12.81 3.93
N THR A 53 8.03 13.22 3.46
CA THR A 53 8.82 14.28 4.11
C THR A 53 8.14 15.64 3.99
N ASP A 54 7.65 15.95 2.80
CA ASP A 54 6.99 17.22 2.48
C ASP A 54 5.51 16.96 2.26
N VAL A 55 4.69 17.35 3.24
CA VAL A 55 3.25 17.11 3.22
C VAL A 55 2.53 18.37 2.72
N PRO A 56 1.82 18.32 1.58
CA PRO A 56 0.98 19.42 1.11
C PRO A 56 -0.13 19.76 2.11
N LEU A 57 -0.72 20.95 1.98
CA LEU A 57 -1.88 21.29 2.81
C LEU A 57 -3.05 20.35 2.48
N CYS A 58 -3.84 19.99 3.48
CA CYS A 58 -4.99 19.08 3.32
C CYS A 58 -5.99 19.58 2.26
N LEU A 59 -6.10 20.90 2.08
CA LEU A 59 -6.93 21.52 1.06
C LEU A 59 -6.45 21.18 -0.35
N ASP A 60 -5.14 21.15 -0.54
CA ASP A 60 -4.51 20.88 -1.81
C ASP A 60 -4.73 19.40 -2.19
N LEU A 61 -4.78 18.47 -1.23
CA LEU A 61 -4.95 17.03 -1.51
C LEU A 61 -6.27 16.64 -2.22
N GLN A 62 -7.18 17.59 -2.47
CA GLN A 62 -8.46 17.39 -3.13
C GLN A 62 -8.40 17.46 -4.68
N VAL A 63 -7.21 17.45 -5.31
CA VAL A 63 -7.03 17.76 -6.76
C VAL A 63 -7.66 16.76 -7.74
N CYS A 64 -7.90 15.50 -7.37
CA CYS A 64 -8.41 14.50 -8.32
C CYS A 64 -9.94 14.54 -8.43
N GLU A 65 -10.47 15.28 -9.40
CA GLU A 65 -11.88 15.23 -9.85
C GLU A 65 -12.90 15.26 -8.70
N SER A 66 -12.59 16.10 -7.72
CA SER A 66 -13.38 16.28 -6.52
C SER A 66 -14.76 16.83 -6.87
N LYS A 67 -15.80 16.00 -6.81
CA LYS A 67 -17.19 16.45 -6.94
C LYS A 67 -17.60 17.34 -5.77
N TYR A 68 -16.94 17.18 -4.62
CA TYR A 68 -17.21 17.92 -3.40
C TYR A 68 -15.92 18.53 -2.84
N VAL A 69 -15.91 19.83 -2.55
CA VAL A 69 -14.77 20.49 -1.89
C VAL A 69 -15.08 20.65 -0.42
N PHE A 70 -14.14 20.24 0.43
CA PHE A 70 -14.27 20.28 1.88
C PHE A 70 -13.36 21.34 2.50
N GLU A 71 -13.85 21.97 3.55
CA GLU A 71 -13.04 22.82 4.43
C GLU A 71 -12.00 21.97 5.18
N ALA A 72 -10.84 22.56 5.48
CA ALA A 72 -9.75 21.90 6.20
C ALA A 72 -10.24 21.30 7.54
N LYS A 73 -11.11 22.01 8.26
CA LYS A 73 -11.67 21.54 9.55
C LYS A 73 -12.51 20.28 9.40
N THR A 74 -13.22 20.13 8.27
CA THR A 74 -14.00 18.92 7.96
C THR A 74 -13.09 17.74 7.66
N ILE A 75 -12.02 17.97 6.90
CA ILE A 75 -10.99 16.95 6.64
C ILE A 75 -10.34 16.50 7.94
N GLN A 76 -9.90 17.42 8.80
CA GLN A 76 -9.29 17.12 10.10
C GLN A 76 -10.20 16.31 11.03
N ARG A 77 -11.51 16.61 11.05
CA ARG A 77 -12.49 15.81 11.79
C ARG A 77 -12.57 14.38 11.27
N MET A 78 -12.54 14.21 9.94
CA MET A 78 -12.52 12.90 9.33
C MET A 78 -11.20 12.16 9.61
N GLU A 79 -10.05 12.85 9.57
CA GLU A 79 -8.76 12.27 9.95
C GLU A 79 -8.80 11.71 11.37
N LEU A 80 -9.33 12.48 12.33
CA LEU A 80 -9.47 12.03 13.71
C LEU A 80 -10.40 10.82 13.83
N LEU A 81 -11.49 10.79 13.05
CA LEU A 81 -12.38 9.64 13.01
C LEU A 81 -11.67 8.40 12.45
N VAL A 82 -10.85 8.54 11.39
CA VAL A 82 -10.05 7.43 10.86
C VAL A 82 -9.03 6.95 11.89
N LEU A 83 -8.27 7.85 12.50
CA LEU A 83 -7.27 7.52 13.53
C LEU A 83 -7.90 6.75 14.69
N THR A 84 -9.04 7.23 15.20
CA THR A 84 -9.73 6.59 16.33
C THR A 84 -10.31 5.23 15.96
N THR A 85 -10.96 5.11 14.80
CA THR A 85 -11.47 3.82 14.28
C THR A 85 -10.34 2.81 14.09
N LEU A 86 -9.18 3.24 13.58
CA LEU A 86 -8.00 2.38 13.38
C LEU A 86 -7.16 2.19 14.66
N LYS A 87 -7.60 2.74 15.80
CA LYS A 87 -6.89 2.69 17.09
C LYS A 87 -5.44 3.20 16.97
N TRP A 88 -5.23 4.23 16.15
CA TRP A 88 -3.93 4.85 15.86
C TRP A 88 -2.89 3.90 15.25
N ARG A 89 -3.31 2.72 14.76
CA ARG A 89 -2.42 1.75 14.10
C ARG A 89 -2.20 2.14 12.64
N MET A 90 -1.38 3.16 12.43
CA MET A 90 -1.12 3.77 11.12
C MET A 90 0.04 3.13 10.36
N GLN A 91 0.85 2.28 10.98
CA GLN A 91 1.96 1.62 10.29
C GLN A 91 1.70 0.11 10.18
N PRO A 92 0.80 -0.33 9.27
CA PRO A 92 0.59 -1.75 9.01
C PRO A 92 1.85 -2.36 8.36
N THR A 93 2.04 -3.66 8.51
CA THR A 93 3.01 -4.39 7.70
C THR A 93 2.59 -4.34 6.24
N THR A 94 3.51 -3.95 5.35
CA THR A 94 3.23 -3.81 3.91
C THR A 94 4.13 -4.74 3.09
N PRO A 95 3.73 -5.14 1.87
CA PRO A 95 4.61 -5.90 0.99
C PRO A 95 5.94 -5.18 0.73
N PHE A 96 5.91 -3.84 0.66
CA PHE A 96 7.11 -3.00 0.53
C PHE A 96 8.12 -3.23 1.67
N SER A 97 7.65 -3.39 2.92
CA SER A 97 8.55 -3.65 4.05
C SER A 97 9.20 -5.03 4.04
N LEU A 98 8.69 -5.96 3.22
CA LEU A 98 9.14 -7.36 3.18
C LEU A 98 9.86 -7.71 1.87
N ILE A 99 9.70 -6.90 0.82
CA ILE A 99 10.15 -7.26 -0.52
C ILE A 99 11.66 -7.44 -0.60
N ASP A 100 12.45 -6.60 0.07
CA ASP A 100 13.91 -6.68 0.06
C ASP A 100 14.41 -7.99 0.68
N TYR A 101 13.80 -8.41 1.78
CA TYR A 101 14.10 -9.70 2.41
C TYR A 101 13.83 -10.87 1.46
N PHE A 102 12.67 -10.85 0.79
CA PHE A 102 12.30 -11.91 -0.15
C PHE A 102 13.20 -11.93 -1.38
N LEU A 103 13.50 -10.77 -1.96
CA LEU A 103 14.42 -10.65 -3.10
C LEU A 103 15.82 -11.16 -2.75
N TRP A 104 16.35 -10.79 -1.58
CA TRP A 104 17.66 -11.24 -1.12
C TRP A 104 17.70 -12.76 -0.93
N LYS A 105 16.71 -13.33 -0.25
CA LYS A 105 16.64 -14.76 0.04
C LYS A 105 16.46 -15.61 -1.22
N ILE A 106 15.63 -15.15 -2.17
CA ILE A 106 15.44 -15.85 -3.45
C ILE A 106 16.70 -15.78 -4.31
N ASN A 107 17.42 -14.66 -4.22
CA ASN A 107 18.66 -14.45 -4.95
C ASN A 107 19.90 -15.07 -4.26
N TYR A 108 19.72 -16.13 -3.45
CA TYR A 108 20.79 -16.85 -2.75
C TYR A 108 21.69 -15.92 -1.93
N ASP A 109 21.06 -15.05 -1.16
CA ASP A 109 21.74 -14.12 -0.25
C ASP A 109 22.65 -13.12 -1.00
N GLN A 110 22.43 -12.94 -2.31
CA GLN A 110 23.10 -11.94 -3.14
C GLN A 110 22.25 -10.67 -3.28
N PRO A 111 22.89 -9.49 -3.42
CA PRO A 111 22.19 -8.24 -3.65
C PRO A 111 21.27 -8.34 -4.88
N PRO A 112 19.96 -8.06 -4.77
CA PRO A 112 19.06 -8.16 -5.89
C PRO A 112 19.36 -7.07 -6.94
N PRO A 113 19.14 -7.37 -8.24
CA PRO A 113 19.26 -6.37 -9.29
C PRO A 113 18.31 -5.19 -9.03
N LYS A 114 18.77 -3.96 -9.30
CA LYS A 114 17.94 -2.75 -9.16
C LYS A 114 16.65 -2.82 -9.98
N SER A 115 16.70 -3.46 -11.16
CA SER A 115 15.53 -3.70 -12.00
C SER A 115 14.46 -4.54 -11.31
N SER A 116 14.86 -5.58 -10.56
CA SER A 116 13.93 -6.43 -9.82
C SER A 116 13.27 -5.67 -8.66
N ILE A 117 13.99 -4.75 -8.01
CA ILE A 117 13.42 -3.87 -6.97
C ILE A 117 12.36 -2.94 -7.57
N THR A 118 12.72 -2.19 -8.62
CA THR A 118 11.79 -1.28 -9.31
C THR A 118 10.56 -2.03 -9.81
N ARG A 119 10.76 -3.20 -10.42
CA ARG A 119 9.67 -4.05 -10.90
C ARG A 119 8.76 -4.52 -9.77
N SER A 120 9.33 -4.87 -8.63
CA SER A 120 8.55 -5.30 -7.48
C SER A 120 7.67 -4.17 -6.94
N ILE A 121 8.21 -2.95 -6.87
CA ILE A 121 7.45 -1.75 -6.49
C ILE A 121 6.26 -1.52 -7.42
N GLU A 122 6.45 -1.65 -8.74
CA GLU A 122 5.38 -1.54 -9.73
C GLU A 122 4.30 -2.61 -9.53
N LEU A 123 4.71 -3.86 -9.36
CA LEU A 123 3.79 -4.98 -9.17
C LEU A 123 2.97 -4.82 -7.89
N ILE A 124 3.60 -4.48 -6.76
CA ILE A 124 2.89 -4.20 -5.50
C ILE A 124 1.92 -3.04 -5.69
N SER A 125 2.34 -1.96 -6.37
CA SER A 125 1.48 -0.81 -6.65
C SER A 125 0.26 -1.18 -7.51
N ASN A 126 0.40 -2.19 -8.38
CA ASN A 126 -0.72 -2.71 -9.18
C ASN A 126 -1.65 -3.61 -8.37
N THR A 127 -1.14 -4.40 -7.42
CA THR A 127 -2.01 -5.19 -6.53
C THR A 127 -2.96 -4.32 -5.71
N ASN A 128 -2.53 -3.10 -5.35
CA ASN A 128 -3.33 -2.14 -4.59
C ASN A 128 -4.58 -1.63 -5.34
N LYS A 129 -4.68 -1.88 -6.66
CA LYS A 129 -5.83 -1.48 -7.49
C LYS A 129 -6.91 -2.57 -7.56
N GLY A 130 -6.58 -3.81 -7.20
CA GLY A 130 -7.49 -4.95 -7.28
C GLY A 130 -8.04 -5.33 -5.92
N ILE A 131 -9.36 -5.48 -5.81
CA ILE A 131 -10.03 -5.88 -4.57
C ILE A 131 -9.67 -7.33 -4.21
N ASP A 132 -9.41 -8.16 -5.21
CA ASP A 132 -9.07 -9.58 -5.03
C ASP A 132 -7.80 -9.77 -4.18
N PHE A 133 -6.89 -8.78 -4.16
CA PHE A 133 -5.66 -8.90 -3.38
C PHE A 133 -5.83 -8.70 -1.87
N LEU A 134 -7.02 -8.28 -1.41
CA LEU A 134 -7.31 -8.12 0.02
C LEU A 134 -7.38 -9.44 0.78
N GLU A 135 -7.58 -10.57 0.08
CA GLU A 135 -7.61 -11.89 0.71
C GLU A 135 -6.22 -12.41 1.12
N PHE A 136 -5.16 -11.86 0.52
CA PHE A 136 -3.78 -12.28 0.75
C PHE A 136 -3.07 -11.44 1.81
N ARG A 137 -2.20 -12.09 2.58
CA ARG A 137 -1.34 -11.41 3.55
C ARG A 137 -0.25 -10.62 2.83
N PRO A 138 0.23 -9.49 3.40
CA PRO A 138 1.35 -8.73 2.84
C PRO A 138 2.60 -9.56 2.54
N SER A 139 2.87 -10.60 3.34
CA SER A 139 3.98 -11.54 3.13
C SER A 139 3.80 -12.43 1.91
N GLU A 140 2.57 -12.87 1.62
CA GLU A 140 2.26 -13.72 0.46
C GLU A 140 2.40 -12.90 -0.82
N ILE A 141 1.88 -11.67 -0.83
CA ILE A 141 2.04 -10.72 -1.93
C ILE A 141 3.53 -10.43 -2.16
N ALA A 142 4.30 -10.12 -1.12
CA ALA A 142 5.73 -9.83 -1.26
C ALA A 142 6.54 -11.01 -1.81
N ALA A 143 6.29 -12.24 -1.32
CA ALA A 143 6.96 -13.43 -1.82
C ALA A 143 6.62 -13.70 -3.30
N ALA A 144 5.33 -13.62 -3.67
CA ALA A 144 4.88 -13.82 -5.05
C ALA A 144 5.47 -12.79 -6.01
N VAL A 145 5.48 -11.51 -5.60
CA VAL A 145 6.07 -10.42 -6.38
C VAL A 145 7.57 -10.63 -6.54
N ALA A 146 8.31 -10.96 -5.47
CA ALA A 146 9.75 -11.16 -5.54
C ALA A 146 10.12 -12.31 -6.50
N MET A 147 9.39 -13.42 -6.45
CA MET A 147 9.56 -14.54 -7.39
C MET A 147 9.28 -14.11 -8.83
N SER A 148 8.20 -13.37 -9.06
CA SER A 148 7.85 -12.89 -10.41
C SER A 148 8.90 -11.92 -10.96
N ALA A 149 9.35 -10.97 -10.14
CA ALA A 149 10.31 -9.95 -10.53
C ALA A 149 11.70 -10.54 -10.87
N LEU A 150 12.14 -11.57 -10.14
CA LEU A 150 13.41 -12.25 -10.41
C LEU A 150 13.35 -13.19 -11.61
N ARG A 151 12.21 -13.86 -11.84
CA ARG A 151 12.01 -14.74 -13.01
C ARG A 151 12.11 -14.00 -14.33
N GLU A 152 11.58 -12.78 -14.40
CA GLU A 152 11.65 -11.96 -15.62
C GLU A 152 13.08 -11.47 -15.91
N THR A 153 13.91 -11.28 -14.88
CA THR A 153 15.30 -10.81 -15.03
C THR A 153 16.32 -11.94 -15.21
N GLN A 154 16.01 -13.15 -14.76
CA GLN A 154 16.94 -14.29 -14.76
C GLN A 154 16.33 -15.45 -15.55
N THR A 155 16.80 -15.67 -16.79
CA THR A 155 16.33 -16.72 -17.70
C THR A 155 16.51 -18.15 -17.18
N ALA A 156 17.23 -18.35 -16.07
CA ALA A 156 17.52 -19.63 -15.43
C ALA A 156 16.98 -19.75 -13.99
N PHE A 157 16.00 -18.92 -13.60
CA PHE A 157 15.40 -19.01 -12.26
C PHE A 157 14.46 -20.23 -12.16
N ASP A 158 14.86 -21.21 -11.36
CA ASP A 158 14.07 -22.40 -11.06
C ASP A 158 13.02 -22.10 -9.97
N ILE A 159 11.75 -22.11 -10.37
CA ILE A 159 10.60 -21.82 -9.50
C ILE A 159 10.52 -22.83 -8.35
N ASP A 160 10.84 -24.10 -8.58
CA ASP A 160 10.76 -25.15 -7.56
C ASP A 160 11.77 -24.91 -6.43
N LYS A 161 12.93 -24.35 -6.79
CA LYS A 161 13.99 -23.98 -5.83
C LYS A 161 13.61 -22.73 -5.02
N GLY A 162 12.95 -21.76 -5.65
CA GLY A 162 12.39 -20.59 -4.97
C GLY A 162 11.30 -20.95 -3.95
N VAL A 163 10.34 -21.79 -4.36
CA VAL A 163 9.26 -22.29 -3.50
C VAL A 163 9.80 -23.11 -2.32
N SER A 164 10.82 -23.95 -2.57
CA SER A 164 11.49 -24.73 -1.52
C SER A 164 12.14 -23.86 -0.43
N CYS A 165 12.63 -22.67 -0.79
CA CYS A 165 13.23 -21.71 0.16
C CYS A 165 12.21 -21.14 1.17
N PHE A 166 10.93 -21.11 0.79
CA PHE A 166 9.83 -20.65 1.65
C PHE A 166 9.20 -21.76 2.48
N ILE A 167 9.08 -22.97 1.92
CA ILE A 167 8.47 -24.11 2.62
C ILE A 167 9.26 -24.51 3.89
N GLN A 168 10.59 -24.32 3.91
CA GLN A 168 11.41 -24.64 5.08
C GLN A 168 11.06 -23.84 6.35
N HIS A 169 10.31 -22.74 6.23
CA HIS A 169 9.98 -21.85 7.37
C HIS A 169 8.49 -21.84 7.74
N VAL A 170 7.62 -22.56 7.02
CA VAL A 170 6.17 -22.66 7.33
C VAL A 170 5.86 -23.78 8.35
N LYS A 171 6.87 -24.57 8.75
CA LYS A 171 6.75 -25.68 9.72
C LYS A 171 7.37 -25.44 11.10
N LYS A 172 7.56 -24.19 11.54
CA LYS A 172 7.95 -23.91 12.94
C LYS A 172 7.08 -22.83 13.57
#